data_AF-A0A916M4S9-F1
#
_entry.id   AF-A0A916M4S9-F1
#
_cell.length_a   1.000
_cell.length_b   1.000
_cell.length_c   1.000
_cell.angle_alpha   90.00
_cell.angle_beta   90.00
_cell.angle_gamma   90.00
#
_symmetry.space_group_name_H-M   'P 1'
#
loop_
_entity.id
_entity.type
_entity.pdbx_description
1 polymer ?
#
loop_
_entity_poly.entity_id
_entity_poly.type
_entity_poly.pdbx_seq_one_letter_code
_entity_poly.pdbx_strand_id
1 'polypeptide(L)'
;AEKAAAIGAGTVALGITVHLGRAPPILGGPEVVTLLTQKSEELFGAKFIIEEDPIKASKLLLLHIGKAREKLGLCSSIGMVSHKSQRPDNEEISISEDEHINPQNPLLLPTY
;
A
#
# COMPACT_ATOMS: atom_id res chain seq x y z
N ALA A 1 -7.47 -15.22 -11.01
CA ALA A 1 -7.08 -14.25 -9.96
C ALA A 1 -5.92 -14.78 -9.09
N GLU A 2 -5.83 -16.09 -8.94
CA GLU A 2 -4.92 -16.88 -8.12
C GLU A 2 -3.45 -16.68 -8.51
N LYS A 3 -3.17 -16.57 -9.82
CA LYS A 3 -1.81 -16.32 -10.31
C LYS A 3 -1.23 -15.01 -9.77
N ALA A 4 -2.02 -13.93 -9.76
CA ALA A 4 -1.57 -12.64 -9.24
C ALA A 4 -1.35 -12.68 -7.72
N ALA A 5 -2.23 -13.39 -6.99
CA ALA A 5 -2.06 -13.61 -5.56
C ALA A 5 -0.77 -14.40 -5.24
N ALA A 6 -0.49 -15.45 -6.00
CA ALA A 6 0.73 -16.24 -5.84
C ALA A 6 2.00 -15.43 -6.16
N ILE A 7 1.97 -14.63 -7.23
CA ILE A 7 3.07 -13.72 -7.57
C ILE A 7 3.30 -12.72 -6.44
N GLY A 8 2.24 -12.03 -5.99
CA GLY A 8 2.35 -11.06 -4.91
C GLY A 8 2.93 -11.67 -3.63
N ALA A 9 2.46 -12.84 -3.24
CA ALA A 9 2.94 -13.53 -2.05
C ALA A 9 4.43 -13.92 -2.17
N GLY A 10 4.83 -14.46 -3.34
CA GLY A 10 6.22 -14.77 -3.62
C GLY A 10 7.11 -13.52 -3.60
N THR A 11 6.65 -12.41 -4.17
CA THR A 11 7.39 -11.14 -4.19
C THR A 11 7.58 -10.56 -2.79
N VAL A 12 6.56 -10.61 -1.93
CA VAL A 12 6.69 -10.19 -0.52
C VAL A 12 7.66 -11.09 0.25
N ALA A 13 7.62 -12.40 0.02
CA ALA A 13 8.58 -13.34 0.63
C ALA A 13 10.03 -13.06 0.21
N LEU A 14 10.25 -12.46 -0.96
CA LEU A 14 11.58 -12.01 -1.43
C LEU A 14 11.99 -10.64 -0.86
N GLY A 15 11.20 -10.04 0.02
CA GLY A 15 11.50 -8.74 0.62
C GLY A 15 11.16 -7.54 -0.27
N ILE A 16 10.26 -7.72 -1.25
CA ILE A 16 9.77 -6.63 -2.10
C ILE A 16 8.32 -6.31 -1.74
N THR A 17 8.07 -5.07 -1.34
CA THR A 17 6.72 -4.58 -0.99
C THR A 17 5.82 -4.53 -2.23
N VAL A 18 4.59 -5.02 -2.11
CA VAL A 18 3.64 -5.15 -3.23
C VAL A 18 2.38 -4.35 -2.96
N HIS A 19 1.97 -3.52 -3.92
CA HIS A 19 0.68 -2.84 -3.88
C HIS A 19 -0.40 -3.69 -4.55
N LEU A 20 -1.61 -3.69 -3.97
CA LEU A 20 -2.81 -4.31 -4.51
C LEU A 20 -3.92 -3.25 -4.58
N GLY A 21 -4.48 -3.05 -5.77
CA GLY A 21 -5.63 -2.16 -6.01
C GLY A 21 -6.97 -2.68 -5.46
N ARG A 22 -6.99 -3.91 -4.94
CA ARG A 22 -8.14 -4.51 -4.25
C ARG A 22 -7.65 -5.55 -3.26
N ALA A 23 -8.29 -5.62 -2.09
CA ALA A 23 -7.98 -6.66 -1.12
C ALA A 23 -8.26 -8.07 -1.70
N PRO A 24 -7.34 -9.04 -1.51
CA PRO A 24 -7.65 -10.44 -1.76
C PRO A 24 -8.71 -10.94 -0.75
N PRO A 25 -9.36 -12.09 -0.99
CA PRO A 25 -10.41 -12.62 -0.12
C PRO A 25 -9.83 -13.22 1.19
N ILE A 26 -9.18 -12.39 1.99
CA ILE A 26 -8.51 -12.74 3.26
C ILE A 26 -9.12 -12.00 4.46
N LEU A 27 -10.05 -11.08 4.23
CA LEU A 27 -10.65 -10.21 5.25
C LEU A 27 -11.46 -10.96 6.32
N GLY A 28 -11.85 -12.22 6.05
CA GLY A 28 -12.50 -13.07 7.05
C GLY A 28 -11.57 -13.56 8.17
N GLY A 29 -10.26 -13.45 8.00
CA GLY A 29 -9.26 -13.84 8.98
C GLY A 29 -8.42 -12.63 9.42
N PRO A 30 -8.72 -11.96 10.54
CA PRO A 30 -8.01 -10.75 10.95
C PRO A 30 -6.51 -11.00 11.13
N GLU A 31 -6.13 -12.17 11.68
CA GLU A 31 -4.73 -12.55 11.84
C GLU A 31 -3.99 -12.68 10.51
N VAL A 32 -4.66 -13.14 9.45
CA VAL A 32 -4.09 -13.25 8.09
C VAL A 32 -3.86 -11.86 7.49
N VAL A 33 -4.82 -10.96 7.68
CA VAL A 33 -4.69 -9.56 7.26
C VAL A 33 -3.51 -8.90 7.95
N THR A 34 -3.43 -9.00 9.28
CA THR A 34 -2.31 -8.46 10.07
C THR A 34 -0.97 -9.08 9.66
N LEU A 35 -0.94 -10.39 9.39
CA LEU A 35 0.28 -11.05 8.95
C LEU A 35 0.80 -10.50 7.63
N LEU A 36 -0.07 -10.31 6.64
CA LEU A 36 0.31 -9.88 5.29
C LEU A 36 0.54 -8.37 5.15
N THR A 37 -0.05 -7.56 6.03
CA THR A 37 0.03 -6.09 5.96
C THR A 37 0.99 -5.47 6.97
N GLN A 38 1.33 -6.18 8.05
CA GLN A 38 2.16 -5.64 9.14
C GLN A 38 3.30 -6.60 9.47
N LYS A 39 2.99 -7.82 9.95
CA LYS A 39 4.04 -8.72 10.46
C LYS A 39 5.02 -9.18 9.39
N SER A 40 4.61 -9.25 8.13
CA SER A 40 5.49 -9.59 7.02
C SER A 40 6.65 -8.59 6.86
N GLU A 41 6.46 -7.33 7.26
CA GLU A 41 7.52 -6.33 7.22
C GLU A 41 8.63 -6.65 8.22
N GLU A 42 8.29 -7.19 9.39
CA GLU A 42 9.25 -7.64 10.40
C GLU A 42 9.95 -8.94 9.97
N LEU A 43 9.22 -9.85 9.31
CA LEU A 43 9.73 -11.17 8.92
C LEU A 43 10.59 -11.13 7.64
N PHE A 44 10.14 -10.37 6.64
CA PHE A 44 10.72 -10.37 5.29
C PHE A 44 11.25 -8.99 4.85
N GLY A 45 11.00 -7.93 5.62
CA GLY A 45 11.32 -6.56 5.22
C GLY A 45 10.33 -5.97 4.21
N ALA A 46 9.22 -6.66 3.93
CA ALA A 46 8.21 -6.24 2.96
C ALA A 46 6.79 -6.58 3.38
N LYS A 47 5.83 -5.86 2.80
CA LYS A 47 4.40 -6.05 3.09
C LYS A 47 3.52 -5.83 1.88
N PHE A 48 2.25 -6.16 2.05
CA PHE A 48 1.20 -5.71 1.14
C PHE A 48 0.71 -4.33 1.52
N ILE A 49 0.57 -3.46 0.50
CA ILE A 49 -0.15 -2.19 0.59
C ILE A 49 -1.46 -2.38 -0.17
N ILE A 50 -2.59 -2.12 0.49
CA ILE A 50 -3.92 -2.22 -0.13
C ILE A 50 -4.47 -0.81 -0.24
N GLU A 51 -4.64 -0.32 -1.47
CA GLU A 51 -5.17 1.02 -1.73
C GLU A 51 -5.86 1.02 -3.09
N GLU A 52 -7.14 1.41 -3.13
CA GLU A 52 -7.96 1.35 -4.34
C GLU A 52 -7.81 2.63 -5.19
N ASP A 53 -7.52 3.78 -4.57
CA ASP A 53 -7.25 5.01 -5.32
C ASP A 53 -5.85 4.95 -5.96
N PRO A 54 -5.76 4.96 -7.31
CA PRO A 54 -4.47 4.93 -8.00
C PRO A 54 -3.58 6.14 -7.66
N ILE A 55 -4.17 7.30 -7.34
CA ILE A 55 -3.40 8.50 -6.97
C ILE A 55 -2.77 8.31 -5.60
N LYS A 56 -3.56 7.92 -4.58
CA LYS A 56 -3.05 7.62 -3.24
C LYS A 56 -2.05 6.46 -3.25
N ALA A 57 -2.31 5.40 -4.02
CA ALA A 57 -1.40 4.27 -4.22
C ALA A 57 -0.04 4.70 -4.77
N SER A 58 -0.02 5.56 -5.80
CA SER A 58 1.23 6.07 -6.39
C SER A 58 2.06 6.86 -5.38
N LYS A 59 1.42 7.68 -4.54
CA LYS A 59 2.08 8.45 -3.47
C LYS A 59 2.68 7.52 -2.42
N LEU A 60 1.95 6.48 -2.00
CA LEU A 60 2.43 5.50 -1.03
C LEU A 60 3.63 4.71 -1.53
N LEU A 61 3.61 4.26 -2.79
CA LEU A 61 4.74 3.58 -3.41
C LEU A 61 5.97 4.49 -3.51
N LEU A 62 5.74 5.75 -3.89
CA LEU A 62 6.81 6.74 -3.98
C LEU A 62 7.45 7.02 -2.62
N LEU A 63 6.62 7.13 -1.56
CA LEU A 63 7.08 7.26 -0.18
C LEU A 63 7.89 6.04 0.26
N HIS A 64 7.44 4.82 -0.06
CA HIS A 64 8.17 3.59 0.25
C HIS A 64 9.55 3.57 -0.42
N ILE A 65 9.62 3.91 -1.70
CA ILE A 65 10.89 4.01 -2.44
C ILE A 65 11.78 5.10 -1.84
N GLY A 66 11.22 6.26 -1.47
CA GLY A 66 11.94 7.34 -0.78
C GLY A 66 12.59 6.87 0.52
N LYS A 67 11.81 6.22 1.40
CA LYS A 67 12.32 5.64 2.65
C LYS A 67 13.41 4.58 2.40
N ALA A 68 13.25 3.73 1.39
CA ALA A 68 14.26 2.74 1.02
C ALA A 68 15.57 3.39 0.54
N ARG A 69 15.48 4.49 -0.21
CA ARG A 69 16.65 5.26 -0.68
C ARG A 69 17.38 5.95 0.47
N GLU A 70 16.64 6.55 1.41
CA GLU A 70 17.22 7.19 2.59
C GLU A 70 17.97 6.19 3.47
N LYS A 71 17.40 4.99 3.66
CA LYS A 71 18.09 3.88 4.36
C LYS A 71 19.42 3.49 3.68
N LEU A 72 19.56 3.73 2.38
CA LEU A 72 20.79 3.50 1.61
C LEU A 72 21.71 4.73 1.56
N GLY A 73 21.38 5.82 2.25
CA GLY A 73 22.15 7.07 2.23
C GLY A 73 22.03 7.86 0.92
N LEU A 74 21.03 7.55 0.09
CA LEU A 74 20.77 8.26 -1.15
C LEU A 74 19.84 9.44 -0.88
N CYS A 75 20.13 10.61 -1.47
CA CYS A 75 19.24 11.75 -1.38
C CYS A 75 17.85 11.39 -1.94
N SER A 76 16.82 11.59 -1.11
CA SER A 76 15.41 11.48 -1.48
C SER A 76 14.94 12.77 -2.17
N SER A 77 15.66 13.23 -3.19
CA SER A 77 15.18 14.27 -4.11
C SER A 77 14.14 13.72 -5.08
N ILE A 78 13.22 12.90 -4.59
CA ILE A 78 12.01 12.55 -5.30
C ILE A 78 11.14 13.78 -5.19
N GLY A 79 11.33 14.68 -6.16
CA GLY A 79 10.59 15.91 -6.26
C GLY A 79 9.11 15.60 -6.08
N MET A 80 8.44 16.42 -5.27
CA MET A 80 7.00 16.55 -5.29
C MET A 80 6.58 16.62 -6.76
N VAL A 81 6.10 15.51 -7.32
CA VAL A 81 5.47 15.52 -8.63
C VAL A 81 4.12 16.17 -8.39
N SER A 82 4.15 17.50 -8.33
CA SER A 82 3.02 18.36 -8.52
C SER A 82 2.63 18.21 -9.98
N HIS A 83 2.04 17.07 -10.31
CA HIS A 83 1.23 16.99 -11.51
C HIS A 83 0.04 17.90 -11.20
N LYS A 84 0.10 19.14 -11.70
CA LYS A 84 -1.09 19.97 -11.95
C LYS A 84 -1.95 19.20 -12.96
N SER A 85 -2.63 18.16 -12.51
CA SER A 85 -3.76 17.59 -13.20
C SER A 85 -4.92 18.52 -12.87
N GLN A 86 -5.30 19.37 -13.81
CA GLN A 86 -6.52 20.15 -13.72
C GLN A 86 -7.71 19.19 -13.67
N ARG A 87 -8.09 18.75 -12.47
CA ARG A 87 -9.41 18.21 -12.14
C ARG A 87 -9.89 18.98 -10.89
N PRO A 88 -11.15 19.47 -10.85
CA PRO A 88 -11.56 20.57 -9.96
C PRO A 88 -11.81 20.19 -8.48
N ASP A 89 -11.30 19.07 -8.00
CA ASP A 89 -11.53 18.52 -6.67
C ASP A 89 -10.20 18.26 -5.93
N ASN A 90 -9.46 19.33 -5.67
CA ASN A 90 -8.26 19.29 -4.82
C ASN A 90 -8.66 19.26 -3.34
N GLU A 91 -8.83 18.07 -2.78
CA GLU A 91 -8.59 17.87 -1.35
C GLU A 91 -7.10 17.56 -1.16
N GLU A 92 -6.41 18.42 -0.41
CA GLU A 92 -5.10 18.09 0.16
C GLU A 92 -5.28 16.92 1.12
N ILE A 93 -5.09 15.70 0.63
CA ILE A 93 -5.09 14.51 1.47
C ILE A 93 -3.79 14.55 2.30
N SER A 94 -3.92 15.03 3.53
CA SER A 94 -2.91 14.91 4.58
C SER A 94 -2.69 13.43 4.88
N ILE A 95 -1.52 12.91 4.54
CA ILE A 95 -1.14 11.53 4.84
C ILE A 95 -0.57 11.54 6.26
N SER A 96 -1.43 11.38 7.26
CA SER A 96 -0.99 11.10 8.62
C SER A 96 -0.36 9.70 8.67
N GLU A 97 0.82 9.58 9.27
CA GLU A 97 1.61 8.34 9.33
C GLU A 97 0.93 7.18 10.11
N ASP A 98 -0.24 7.44 10.71
CA ASP A 98 -0.96 6.54 11.62
C ASP A 98 -2.39 6.17 11.17
N GLU A 99 -2.71 6.18 9.86
CA GLU A 99 -3.97 5.56 9.39
C GLU A 99 -3.86 4.03 9.52
N HIS A 100 -4.00 3.56 10.75
CA HIS A 100 -4.25 2.17 11.09
C HIS A 100 -5.42 1.70 10.24
N ILE A 101 -5.23 0.60 9.50
CA ILE A 101 -6.31 -0.15 8.85
C ILE A 101 -7.40 -0.34 9.92
N ASN A 102 -8.47 0.44 9.83
CA ASN A 102 -9.56 0.37 10.79
C ASN A 102 -10.24 -1.00 10.60
N PRO A 103 -10.15 -1.91 11.58
CA PRO A 103 -10.74 -3.24 11.44
C PRO A 103 -12.28 -3.21 11.58
N GLN A 104 -12.89 -2.05 11.85
CA GLN A 104 -14.31 -1.93 12.21
C GLN A 104 -15.23 -1.28 11.18
N ASN A 105 -14.82 -1.00 9.95
CA ASN A 105 -15.80 -0.58 8.92
C ASN A 105 -15.62 -1.31 7.56
N PRO A 106 -16.21 -2.52 7.40
CA PRO A 106 -16.04 -3.35 6.20
C PRO A 106 -17.13 -3.20 5.11
N LEU A 107 -17.89 -2.10 5.05
CA LEU A 107 -18.96 -1.91 4.07
C LEU A 107 -18.92 -0.47 3.53
N LEU A 108 -18.85 -0.21 2.23
CA LEU A 108 -19.78 -0.67 1.20
C LEU A 108 -19.06 -0.98 -0.13
N LEU A 109 -19.12 -2.24 -0.59
CA LEU A 109 -18.97 -2.53 -2.02
C LEU A 109 -20.37 -2.57 -2.63
N PRO A 110 -20.64 -1.94 -3.79
CA PRO A 110 -21.87 -2.17 -4.52
C PRO A 110 -21.93 -3.65 -4.91
N THR A 111 -23.06 -4.29 -4.62
CA THR A 111 -23.31 -5.67 -5.03
C THR A 111 -23.46 -5.75 -6.55
N TYR A 112 -22.63 -6.60 -7.14
CA TYR A 112 -22.54 -7.03 -8.54
C TYR A 112 -21.84 -6.07 -9.52
#